data_AF-A0A9E2TWV8-F1
#
_entry.id   AF-A0A9E2TWV8-F1
#
_cell.length_a   1.000
_cell.length_b   1.000
_cell.length_c   1.000
_cell.angle_alpha   90.00
_cell.angle_beta   90.00
_cell.angle_gamma   90.00
#
_symmetry.space_group_name_H-M   'P 1'
#
loop_
_entity.id
_entity.type
_entity.pdbx_description
1 polymer ?
#
loop_
_entity_poly.entity_id
_entity_poly.type
_entity_poly.pdbx_seq_one_letter_code
_entity_poly.pdbx_strand_id
1 'polypeptide(L)'
;MRRLVALPCAAVLALVAAGGAAATNECRGLQTCVPVAGPWVVAAPGSEVSYQLACPEKYVVAGLDAELSRRGVEVTFRGNLGAPVNPGVTTSSSVVFFGRLLTQGAAATFRPHIGCIPAQGGGQRFPVVYEPVAPSTPTPPASTQFRISAGVHGYAARCPADRRLIDATHAIGFYTPSPPSPSLLDRISVEQTTTGNVVKLVVRAGALSGVKVVVQLDVECA
;
A
#
# COMPACT_ATOMS: atom_id res chain seq x y z
N MET A 1 43.33 -50.56 39.36
CA MET A 1 42.25 -49.56 39.57
C MET A 1 42.56 -48.34 38.72
N ARG A 2 41.91 -48.16 37.57
CA ARG A 2 42.17 -47.06 36.62
C ARG A 2 40.81 -46.40 36.32
N ARG A 3 40.58 -45.22 36.90
CA ARG A 3 39.33 -44.47 36.75
C ARG A 3 39.33 -43.77 35.39
N LEU A 4 38.38 -44.12 34.53
CA LEU A 4 38.10 -43.40 33.29
C LEU A 4 37.21 -42.20 33.62
N VAL A 5 37.69 -41.00 33.33
CA VAL A 5 36.94 -39.75 33.43
C VAL A 5 36.26 -39.52 32.08
N ALA A 6 34.93 -39.50 32.07
CA ALA A 6 34.13 -39.18 30.88
C ALA A 6 33.98 -37.66 30.74
N LEU A 7 34.42 -37.10 29.60
CA LEU A 7 34.12 -35.73 29.19
C LEU A 7 32.69 -35.65 28.62
N PRO A 8 31.85 -34.67 29.01
CA PRO A 8 30.62 -34.39 28.30
C PRO A 8 30.91 -33.51 27.08
N CYS A 9 30.56 -34.01 25.89
CA CYS A 9 30.61 -33.27 24.64
C CYS A 9 29.37 -32.35 24.58
N ALA A 10 29.56 -31.05 24.78
CA ALA A 10 28.48 -30.07 24.69
C ALA A 10 28.12 -29.80 23.22
N ALA A 11 26.90 -30.15 22.83
CA ALA A 11 26.35 -29.82 21.51
C ALA A 11 26.02 -28.33 21.43
N VAL A 12 26.78 -27.58 20.63
CA VAL A 12 26.48 -26.19 20.28
C VAL A 12 25.40 -26.20 19.21
N LEU A 13 24.15 -25.95 19.61
CA LEU A 13 23.06 -25.62 18.68
C LEU A 13 23.30 -24.20 18.14
N ALA A 14 23.81 -24.12 16.92
CA ALA A 14 23.87 -22.86 16.17
C ALA A 14 22.43 -22.44 15.82
N LEU A 15 21.87 -21.52 16.60
CA LEU A 15 20.70 -20.74 16.23
C LEU A 15 21.06 -19.90 15.01
N VAL A 16 20.66 -20.37 13.83
CA VAL A 16 20.63 -19.53 12.63
C VAL A 16 19.58 -18.45 12.89
N ALA A 17 20.05 -17.27 13.25
CA ALA A 17 19.23 -16.09 13.45
C ALA A 17 18.36 -15.87 12.20
N ALA A 18 17.04 -15.86 12.38
CA ALA A 18 16.11 -15.42 11.38
C ALA A 18 16.52 -14.02 10.91
N GLY A 19 16.81 -13.87 9.62
CA GLY A 19 17.12 -12.57 9.02
C GLY A 19 16.01 -11.59 9.37
N GLY A 20 16.34 -10.57 10.16
CA GLY A 20 15.43 -9.49 10.48
C GLY A 20 14.96 -8.85 9.17
N ALA A 21 13.65 -8.59 9.06
CA ALA A 21 13.11 -7.73 8.03
C ALA A 21 13.96 -6.46 8.00
N ALA A 22 14.56 -6.14 6.85
CA ALA A 22 15.30 -4.90 6.70
C ALA A 22 14.36 -3.76 7.10
N ALA A 23 14.72 -2.98 8.13
CA ALA A 23 13.89 -1.89 8.59
C ALA A 23 13.72 -0.90 7.44
N THR A 24 12.47 -0.74 6.99
CA THR A 24 12.07 0.30 6.05
C THR A 24 12.33 1.69 6.68
N ASN A 25 12.38 2.71 5.84
CA ASN A 25 12.88 4.04 6.17
C ASN A 25 11.77 5.07 6.40
N GLU A 26 10.51 4.66 6.39
CA GLU A 26 9.34 5.52 6.48
C GLU A 26 9.28 6.33 7.79
N CYS A 27 9.94 5.85 8.85
CA CYS A 27 10.08 6.57 10.11
C CYS A 27 11.50 7.11 10.38
N ARG A 28 12.45 6.92 9.45
CA ARG A 28 13.85 7.32 9.67
C ARG A 28 13.96 8.84 9.79
N GLY A 29 14.51 9.30 10.90
CA GLY A 29 14.72 10.73 11.18
C GLY A 29 13.54 11.45 11.82
N LEU A 30 12.41 10.76 12.06
CA LEU A 30 11.24 11.33 12.72
C LEU A 30 11.27 11.02 14.22
N GLN A 31 11.17 12.06 15.07
CA GLN A 31 11.20 11.92 16.53
C GLN A 31 9.97 11.17 17.08
N THR A 32 8.81 11.35 16.45
CA THR A 32 7.58 10.64 16.75
C THR A 32 7.03 10.11 15.45
N CYS A 33 6.94 8.80 15.31
CA CYS A 33 6.44 8.16 14.10
C CYS A 33 5.80 6.81 14.42
N VAL A 34 4.63 6.57 13.83
CA VAL A 34 3.96 5.28 13.84
C VAL A 34 4.15 4.66 12.46
N PRO A 35 4.92 3.57 12.32
CA PRO A 35 5.05 2.88 11.05
C PRO A 35 3.76 2.12 10.74
N VAL A 36 3.25 2.27 9.52
CA VAL A 36 2.11 1.51 9.02
C VAL A 36 2.52 0.80 7.74
N ALA A 37 2.50 -0.53 7.79
CA ALA A 37 2.78 -1.36 6.63
C ALA A 37 1.46 -1.80 5.97
N GLY A 38 1.37 -1.60 4.66
CA GLY A 38 0.29 -2.12 3.83
C GLY A 38 0.44 -3.61 3.53
N PRO A 39 -0.49 -4.17 2.73
CA PRO A 39 -0.35 -5.50 2.16
C PRO A 39 0.66 -5.52 1.00
N TRP A 40 1.07 -6.70 0.57
CA TRP A 40 1.73 -6.88 -0.72
C TRP A 40 0.71 -6.67 -1.84
N VAL A 41 0.85 -5.57 -2.58
CA VAL A 41 0.00 -5.16 -3.69
C VAL A 41 0.53 -5.73 -5.00
N VAL A 42 -0.35 -6.29 -5.83
CA VAL A 42 0.02 -6.88 -7.13
C VAL A 42 0.25 -5.81 -8.18
N ALA A 43 1.43 -5.82 -8.79
CA ALA A 43 1.80 -5.04 -9.95
C ALA A 43 1.99 -5.97 -11.16
N ALA A 44 1.01 -5.96 -12.07
CA ALA A 44 1.07 -6.73 -13.31
C ALA A 44 1.86 -5.98 -14.40
N PRO A 45 2.47 -6.69 -15.37
CA PRO A 45 3.11 -6.05 -16.51
C PRO A 45 2.12 -5.24 -17.34
N GLY A 46 2.54 -4.07 -17.81
CA GLY A 46 1.76 -3.27 -18.77
C GLY A 46 0.59 -2.49 -18.17
N SER A 47 0.29 -2.65 -16.87
CA SER A 47 -0.71 -1.86 -16.15
C SER A 47 -0.12 -1.16 -14.94
N GLU A 48 -0.60 0.04 -14.64
CA GLU A 48 -0.36 0.70 -13.35
C GLU A 48 -1.47 0.33 -12.37
N VAL A 49 -1.11 0.07 -11.11
CA VAL A 49 -2.04 -0.18 -10.02
C VAL A 49 -1.96 0.95 -9.01
N SER A 50 -3.10 1.41 -8.49
CA SER A 50 -3.14 2.34 -7.36
C SER A 50 -3.52 1.63 -6.07
N TYR A 51 -2.88 1.99 -4.96
CA TYR A 51 -3.26 1.52 -3.64
C TYR A 51 -3.15 2.63 -2.60
N GLN A 52 -4.25 2.90 -1.92
CA GLN A 52 -4.33 3.90 -0.87
C GLN A 52 -3.99 3.28 0.48
N LEU A 53 -3.02 3.88 1.18
CA LEU A 53 -2.68 3.53 2.55
C LEU A 53 -2.95 4.74 3.46
N ALA A 54 -3.66 4.48 4.55
CA ALA A 54 -4.10 5.52 5.49
C ALA A 54 -3.41 5.39 6.84
N CYS A 55 -3.11 6.53 7.43
CA CYS A 55 -2.70 6.63 8.82
C CYS A 55 -3.90 6.42 9.77
N PRO A 56 -3.64 6.10 11.05
CA PRO A 56 -4.65 6.20 12.09
C PRO A 56 -5.25 7.61 12.17
N GLU A 57 -6.43 7.73 12.76
CA GLU A 57 -7.07 9.03 12.98
C GLU A 57 -6.15 10.02 13.68
N LYS A 58 -6.18 11.29 13.26
CA LYS A 58 -5.36 12.42 13.79
C LYS A 58 -3.87 12.39 13.41
N TYR A 59 -3.45 11.45 12.58
CA TYR A 59 -2.09 11.42 12.03
C TYR A 59 -2.07 11.83 10.56
N VAL A 60 -0.92 12.34 10.12
CA VAL A 60 -0.62 12.62 8.71
C VAL A 60 0.60 11.81 8.28
N VAL A 61 0.62 11.44 7.01
CA VAL A 61 1.75 10.74 6.39
C VAL A 61 2.95 11.70 6.32
N ALA A 62 4.09 11.27 6.84
CA ALA A 62 5.32 12.07 6.88
C ALA A 62 6.54 11.37 6.26
N GLY A 63 6.47 10.06 6.07
CA GLY A 63 7.48 9.30 5.35
C GLY A 63 6.83 8.20 4.53
N LEU A 64 7.52 7.82 3.46
CA LEU A 64 7.06 6.86 2.47
C LEU A 64 8.23 5.91 2.20
N ASP A 65 7.95 4.62 2.15
CA ASP A 65 8.89 3.62 1.66
C ASP A 65 8.09 2.49 0.98
N ALA A 66 8.77 1.60 0.27
CA ALA A 66 8.17 0.39 -0.26
C ALA A 66 9.16 -0.76 -0.32
N GLU A 67 8.72 -1.95 0.11
CA GLU A 67 9.44 -3.19 -0.17
C GLU A 67 9.01 -3.74 -1.54
N LEU A 68 9.93 -4.32 -2.31
CA LEU A 68 9.64 -4.92 -3.61
C LEU A 68 9.91 -6.43 -3.58
N SER A 69 9.04 -7.23 -4.18
CA SER A 69 9.29 -8.67 -4.32
C SER A 69 10.40 -9.00 -5.31
N ARG A 70 10.66 -8.09 -6.24
CA ARG A 70 11.79 -8.11 -7.17
C ARG A 70 12.05 -6.73 -7.77
N ARG A 71 13.20 -6.59 -8.41
CA ARG A 71 13.56 -5.37 -9.16
C ARG A 71 12.62 -5.15 -10.35
N GLY A 72 12.57 -3.91 -10.82
CA GLY A 72 11.79 -3.52 -12.00
C GLY A 72 10.35 -3.12 -11.70
N VAL A 73 9.95 -3.08 -10.44
CA VAL A 73 8.72 -2.39 -10.01
C VAL A 73 9.07 -0.94 -9.71
N GLU A 74 8.46 -0.03 -10.45
CA GLU A 74 8.44 1.39 -10.13
C GLU A 74 7.30 1.65 -9.13
N VAL A 75 7.58 2.40 -8.08
CA VAL A 75 6.59 2.82 -7.08
C VAL A 75 6.68 4.32 -6.91
N THR A 76 5.57 5.02 -7.13
CA THR A 76 5.45 6.47 -6.96
C THR A 76 4.25 6.80 -6.08
N PHE A 77 4.07 8.06 -5.74
CA PHE A 77 2.88 8.54 -5.04
C PHE A 77 2.43 9.89 -5.58
N ARG A 78 1.14 10.19 -5.45
CA ARG A 78 0.62 11.54 -5.72
C ARG A 78 0.67 12.38 -4.45
N GLY A 79 1.24 13.58 -4.55
CA GLY A 79 1.27 14.58 -3.50
C GLY A 79 0.62 15.89 -3.92
N ASN A 80 0.05 16.61 -2.96
CA ASN A 80 -0.49 17.95 -3.14
C ASN A 80 0.63 18.96 -3.43
N LEU A 81 0.33 19.96 -4.24
CA LEU A 81 1.20 21.10 -4.53
C LEU A 81 0.60 22.37 -3.93
N GLY A 82 1.44 23.36 -3.57
CA GLY A 82 0.97 24.67 -3.10
C GLY A 82 1.71 25.28 -1.90
N ALA A 83 2.82 24.67 -1.42
CA ALA A 83 3.65 25.15 -0.31
C ALA A 83 4.96 24.28 -0.22
N PRO A 84 5.85 24.42 0.79
CA PRO A 84 7.01 23.53 0.91
C PRO A 84 6.62 22.05 0.99
N VAL A 85 7.52 21.18 0.52
CA VAL A 85 7.36 19.73 0.65
C VAL A 85 7.43 19.35 2.12
N ASN A 86 6.30 19.00 2.72
CA ASN A 86 6.19 18.75 4.16
C ASN A 86 4.95 17.89 4.48
N PRO A 87 4.94 17.11 5.60
CA PRO A 87 3.77 16.38 6.06
C PRO A 87 2.58 17.31 6.30
N GLY A 88 1.38 16.89 5.91
CA GLY A 88 0.15 17.70 6.01
C GLY A 88 0.03 18.81 4.96
N VAL A 89 1.08 19.06 4.17
CA VAL A 89 1.04 19.92 2.98
C VAL A 89 1.04 19.06 1.73
N THR A 90 2.11 18.31 1.48
CA THR A 90 2.28 17.43 0.31
C THR A 90 1.48 16.15 0.42
N THR A 91 1.30 15.68 1.65
CA THR A 91 0.57 14.46 1.99
C THR A 91 -0.57 14.81 2.94
N SER A 92 -1.50 13.87 3.12
CA SER A 92 -2.62 14.03 4.05
C SER A 92 -2.64 12.92 5.09
N SER A 93 -3.80 12.60 5.66
CA SER A 93 -4.01 11.41 6.49
C SER A 93 -3.87 10.10 5.71
N SER A 94 -3.79 10.15 4.38
CA SER A 94 -3.52 9.00 3.53
C SER A 94 -2.72 9.39 2.30
N VAL A 95 -2.20 8.39 1.61
CA VAL A 95 -1.46 8.55 0.35
C VAL A 95 -1.84 7.43 -0.60
N VAL A 96 -1.87 7.74 -1.90
CA VAL A 96 -2.05 6.74 -2.96
C VAL A 96 -0.70 6.43 -3.56
N PHE A 97 -0.30 5.16 -3.45
CA PHE A 97 0.86 4.59 -4.14
C PHE A 97 0.46 4.11 -5.53
N PHE A 98 1.29 4.38 -6.52
CA PHE A 98 1.16 3.87 -7.88
C PHE A 98 2.30 2.89 -8.13
N GLY A 99 1.95 1.65 -8.41
CA GLY A 99 2.90 0.59 -8.72
C GLY A 99 2.81 0.21 -10.19
N ARG A 100 3.96 0.12 -10.86
CA ARG A 100 4.02 -0.37 -12.25
C ARG A 100 5.19 -1.30 -12.43
N LEU A 101 4.93 -2.47 -13.01
CA LEU A 101 6.01 -3.37 -13.41
C LEU A 101 6.54 -2.95 -14.78
N LEU A 102 7.82 -2.55 -14.82
CA LEU A 102 8.49 -2.06 -16.02
C LEU A 102 9.01 -3.18 -16.93
N THR A 103 9.02 -4.43 -16.44
CA THR A 103 9.50 -5.60 -17.18
C THR A 103 8.35 -6.50 -17.61
N GLN A 104 8.56 -7.25 -18.69
CA GLN A 104 7.65 -8.34 -19.08
C GLN A 104 7.77 -9.53 -18.11
N GLY A 105 6.79 -10.46 -18.14
CA GLY A 105 6.83 -11.71 -17.40
C GLY A 105 5.76 -11.82 -16.30
N ALA A 106 6.01 -12.67 -15.29
CA ALA A 106 5.06 -12.85 -14.18
C ALA A 106 4.83 -11.56 -13.40
N ALA A 107 3.67 -11.39 -12.77
CA ALA A 107 3.41 -10.24 -11.90
C ALA A 107 4.46 -10.13 -10.77
N ALA A 108 4.70 -8.90 -10.33
CA ALA A 108 5.49 -8.61 -9.14
C ALA A 108 4.57 -8.04 -8.05
N THR A 109 5.12 -7.83 -6.87
CA THR A 109 4.39 -7.18 -5.78
C THR A 109 5.27 -6.15 -5.11
N PHE A 110 4.65 -5.10 -4.60
CA PHE A 110 5.28 -4.16 -3.70
C PHE A 110 4.47 -4.06 -2.42
N ARG A 111 5.12 -3.75 -1.31
CA ARG A 111 4.45 -3.48 -0.04
C ARG A 111 4.66 -2.00 0.28
N PRO A 112 3.62 -1.17 0.32
CA PRO A 112 3.76 0.23 0.69
C PRO A 112 3.92 0.38 2.21
N HIS A 113 4.77 1.32 2.62
CA HIS A 113 5.00 1.69 4.02
C HIS A 113 4.82 3.20 4.17
N ILE A 114 4.11 3.60 5.22
CA ILE A 114 3.97 5.02 5.58
C ILE A 114 4.39 5.24 7.03
N GLY A 115 5.13 6.32 7.26
CA GLY A 115 5.42 6.83 8.58
C GLY A 115 4.40 7.90 8.94
N CYS A 116 3.66 7.68 10.01
CA CYS A 116 2.58 8.58 10.45
C CYS A 116 3.02 9.41 11.65
N ILE A 117 2.85 10.74 11.58
CA ILE A 117 3.13 11.66 12.71
C ILE A 117 1.85 12.37 13.15
N PRO A 118 1.73 12.81 14.42
CA PRO A 118 0.61 13.62 14.85
C PRO A 118 0.50 14.89 14.00
N ALA A 119 -0.70 15.22 13.54
CA ALA A 119 -0.92 16.44 12.77
C ALA A 119 -0.55 17.68 13.61
N GLN A 120 0.47 18.45 13.22
CA GLN A 120 0.83 19.72 13.86
C GLN A 120 1.28 20.77 12.84
N GLY A 121 0.88 22.02 13.09
CA GLY A 121 1.50 23.21 12.50
C GLY A 121 0.67 23.96 11.44
N GLY A 122 0.58 25.28 11.62
CA GLY A 122 0.17 26.26 10.62
C GLY A 122 0.99 27.53 10.84
N GLY A 123 1.72 27.99 9.83
CA GLY A 123 2.49 29.23 9.88
C GLY A 123 1.64 30.44 9.49
N GLN A 124 1.89 31.59 10.13
CA GLN A 124 1.31 32.88 9.73
C GLN A 124 1.97 33.37 8.43
N ARG A 125 1.18 33.96 7.52
CA ARG A 125 1.70 34.60 6.30
C ARG A 125 1.70 36.12 6.46
N PHE A 126 2.70 36.78 5.88
CA PHE A 126 2.62 38.21 5.60
C PHE A 126 1.77 38.42 4.33
N PRO A 127 0.93 39.47 4.28
CA PRO A 127 0.07 39.71 3.13
C PRO A 127 0.89 40.06 1.89
N VAL A 128 0.53 39.47 0.76
CA VAL A 128 1.04 39.81 -0.58
C VAL A 128 -0.05 40.54 -1.36
N VAL A 129 0.35 41.53 -2.17
CA VAL A 129 -0.55 42.41 -2.94
C VAL A 129 -1.11 41.74 -4.20
N TYR A 130 -0.74 40.48 -4.45
CA TYR A 130 -1.16 39.68 -5.60
C TYR A 130 -1.72 38.34 -5.11
N GLU A 131 -2.91 37.99 -5.58
CA GLU A 131 -3.56 36.71 -5.31
C GLU A 131 -3.34 35.76 -6.52
N PRO A 132 -2.33 34.87 -6.49
CA PRO A 132 -2.18 33.86 -7.51
C PRO A 132 -3.34 32.86 -7.44
N VAL A 133 -3.73 32.31 -8.60
CA VAL A 133 -4.62 31.13 -8.64
C VAL A 133 -3.87 29.95 -8.04
N ALA A 134 -4.36 29.42 -6.92
CA ALA A 134 -3.76 28.27 -6.26
C ALA A 134 -3.96 26.99 -7.11
N PRO A 135 -2.98 26.06 -7.11
CA PRO A 135 -3.19 24.75 -7.71
C PRO A 135 -4.34 24.03 -7.01
N SER A 136 -5.10 23.23 -7.76
CA SER A 136 -6.14 22.39 -7.17
C SER A 136 -5.53 21.33 -6.26
N THR A 137 -6.26 20.97 -5.21
CA THR A 137 -5.92 19.77 -4.43
C THR A 137 -6.25 18.54 -5.27
N PRO A 138 -5.32 17.58 -5.44
CA PRO A 138 -5.62 16.28 -6.00
C PRO A 138 -6.89 15.70 -5.36
N THR A 139 -7.88 15.34 -6.16
CA THR A 139 -9.07 14.64 -5.68
C THR A 139 -8.64 13.25 -5.22
N PRO A 140 -8.64 12.94 -3.91
CA PRO A 140 -8.33 11.58 -3.49
C PRO A 140 -9.42 10.65 -4.03
N PRO A 141 -9.07 9.48 -4.58
CA PRO A 141 -10.06 8.50 -4.97
C PRO A 141 -10.88 8.09 -3.75
N ALA A 142 -12.16 7.78 -3.96
CA ALA A 142 -12.95 7.11 -2.94
C ALA A 142 -12.56 5.62 -2.96
N SER A 143 -11.66 5.23 -2.06
CA SER A 143 -11.20 3.84 -1.94
C SER A 143 -12.13 3.01 -1.05
N THR A 144 -12.52 1.83 -1.51
CA THR A 144 -13.24 0.83 -0.70
C THR A 144 -12.47 -0.48 -0.69
N GLN A 145 -12.24 -1.07 0.49
CA GLN A 145 -11.56 -2.37 0.61
C GLN A 145 -12.56 -3.49 0.89
N PHE A 146 -12.52 -4.53 0.06
CA PHE A 146 -13.30 -5.75 0.22
C PHE A 146 -12.41 -6.89 0.71
N ARG A 147 -12.83 -7.59 1.76
CA ARG A 147 -12.14 -8.79 2.23
C ARG A 147 -12.55 -9.97 1.36
N ILE A 148 -11.57 -10.66 0.78
CA ILE A 148 -11.83 -11.75 -0.15
C ILE A 148 -11.79 -13.09 0.59
N SER A 149 -12.78 -13.92 0.30
CA SER A 149 -12.84 -15.33 0.69
C SER A 149 -12.88 -16.20 -0.56
N ALA A 150 -12.59 -17.50 -0.42
CA ALA A 150 -12.64 -18.44 -1.55
C ALA A 150 -14.04 -18.47 -2.20
N GLY A 151 -14.09 -18.72 -3.50
CA GLY A 151 -15.31 -18.72 -4.31
C GLY A 151 -15.38 -17.54 -5.29
N VAL A 152 -16.59 -17.26 -5.76
CA VAL A 152 -16.88 -16.17 -6.70
C VAL A 152 -17.77 -15.14 -6.02
N HIS A 153 -17.33 -13.89 -5.99
CA HIS A 153 -18.01 -12.81 -5.28
C HIS A 153 -18.14 -11.57 -6.15
N GLY A 154 -19.31 -10.93 -6.11
CA GLY A 154 -19.57 -9.67 -6.79
C GLY A 154 -19.48 -8.50 -5.82
N TYR A 155 -18.76 -7.45 -6.21
CA TYR A 155 -18.68 -6.19 -5.48
C TYR A 155 -19.05 -5.03 -6.39
N ALA A 156 -19.51 -3.92 -5.80
CA ALA A 156 -19.79 -2.72 -6.57
C ALA A 156 -19.49 -1.47 -5.75
N ALA A 157 -19.06 -0.42 -6.44
CA ALA A 157 -19.03 0.94 -5.92
C ALA A 157 -19.64 1.89 -6.95
N ARG A 158 -20.04 3.07 -6.49
CA ARG A 158 -20.60 4.11 -7.34
C ARG A 158 -20.18 5.47 -6.84
N CYS A 159 -20.14 6.44 -7.76
CA CYS A 159 -20.05 7.83 -7.35
C CYS A 159 -21.33 8.27 -6.61
N PRO A 160 -21.22 9.30 -5.75
CA PRO A 160 -22.37 10.05 -5.24
C PRO A 160 -23.30 10.51 -6.38
N ALA A 161 -24.59 10.70 -6.08
CA ALA A 161 -25.60 10.99 -7.11
C ALA A 161 -25.37 12.32 -7.86
N ASP A 162 -24.69 13.25 -7.21
CA ASP A 162 -24.34 14.59 -7.69
C ASP A 162 -22.99 14.65 -8.42
N ARG A 163 -22.28 13.51 -8.54
CA ARG A 163 -20.98 13.43 -9.24
C ARG A 163 -20.98 12.39 -10.34
N ARG A 164 -20.11 12.59 -11.33
CA ARG A 164 -19.88 11.65 -12.43
C ARG A 164 -18.63 10.83 -12.18
N LEU A 165 -18.69 9.55 -12.51
CA LEU A 165 -17.50 8.69 -12.55
C LEU A 165 -16.57 9.14 -13.68
N ILE A 166 -15.33 9.47 -13.32
CA ILE A 166 -14.29 9.88 -14.24
C ILE A 166 -13.36 8.71 -14.54
N ASP A 167 -12.96 7.99 -13.50
CA ASP A 167 -12.09 6.82 -13.63
C ASP A 167 -12.34 5.80 -12.51
N ALA A 168 -11.93 4.56 -12.73
CA ALA A 168 -12.01 3.50 -11.75
C ALA A 168 -10.93 2.44 -11.95
N THR A 169 -10.29 2.05 -10.85
CA THR A 169 -9.27 0.99 -10.86
C THR A 169 -9.39 0.12 -9.62
N HIS A 170 -8.66 -0.99 -9.60
CA HIS A 170 -8.63 -1.89 -8.45
C HIS A 170 -7.23 -2.43 -8.20
N ALA A 171 -7.01 -2.88 -6.97
CA ALA A 171 -5.76 -3.45 -6.52
C ALA A 171 -6.01 -4.68 -5.65
N ILE A 172 -5.21 -5.73 -5.85
CA ILE A 172 -5.22 -6.94 -5.01
C ILE A 172 -4.09 -6.82 -4.00
N GLY A 173 -4.41 -6.99 -2.71
CA GLY A 173 -3.45 -6.91 -1.60
C GLY A 173 -3.43 -8.19 -0.75
N PHE A 174 -2.24 -8.71 -0.46
CA PHE A 174 -2.01 -9.87 0.41
C PHE A 174 -1.35 -9.45 1.71
N TYR A 175 -2.00 -9.71 2.85
CA TYR A 175 -1.40 -9.50 4.17
C TYR A 175 -0.58 -10.74 4.57
N THR A 176 0.65 -10.79 4.09
CA THR A 176 1.65 -11.81 4.41
C THR A 176 2.94 -11.17 4.90
N PRO A 177 3.74 -11.84 5.77
CA PRO A 177 5.03 -11.30 6.23
C PRO A 177 6.07 -11.14 5.11
N SER A 178 5.99 -11.98 4.08
CA SER A 178 6.89 -11.98 2.93
C SER A 178 6.09 -11.88 1.63
N PRO A 179 6.71 -11.54 0.49
CA PRO A 179 6.02 -11.50 -0.79
C PRO A 179 5.21 -12.78 -1.06
N PRO A 180 3.96 -12.67 -1.56
CA PRO A 180 3.18 -13.84 -1.94
C PRO A 180 3.86 -14.60 -3.09
N SER A 181 3.74 -15.93 -3.09
CA SER A 181 4.24 -16.76 -4.19
C SER A 181 3.44 -16.54 -5.47
N PRO A 182 4.02 -16.76 -6.67
CA PRO A 182 3.27 -16.69 -7.93
C PRO A 182 2.00 -17.57 -7.92
N SER A 183 2.10 -18.78 -7.36
CA SER A 183 0.98 -19.72 -7.21
C SER A 183 -0.15 -19.25 -6.28
N LEU A 184 0.10 -18.26 -5.41
CA LEU A 184 -0.93 -17.61 -4.61
C LEU A 184 -1.55 -16.43 -5.37
N LEU A 185 -0.75 -15.70 -6.16
CA LEU A 185 -1.24 -14.64 -7.04
C LEU A 185 -2.24 -15.19 -8.07
N ASP A 186 -1.89 -16.31 -8.71
CA ASP A 186 -2.72 -16.94 -9.76
C ASP A 186 -4.05 -17.50 -9.24
N ARG A 187 -4.26 -17.55 -7.92
CA ARG A 187 -5.54 -17.98 -7.31
C ARG A 187 -6.60 -16.92 -7.34
N ILE A 188 -6.24 -15.68 -7.69
CA ILE A 188 -7.16 -14.55 -7.62
C ILE A 188 -7.21 -13.87 -8.97
N SER A 189 -8.41 -13.83 -9.54
CA SER A 189 -8.70 -12.99 -10.71
C SER A 189 -9.81 -12.02 -10.39
N VAL A 190 -9.70 -10.83 -10.96
CA VAL A 190 -10.69 -9.76 -10.82
C VAL A 190 -11.07 -9.30 -12.21
N GLU A 191 -12.36 -9.39 -12.52
CA GLU A 191 -12.95 -8.81 -13.71
C GLU A 191 -13.64 -7.51 -13.30
N GLN A 192 -13.30 -6.40 -13.95
CA GLN A 192 -13.93 -5.10 -13.71
C GLN A 192 -14.83 -4.72 -14.88
N THR A 193 -16.02 -4.21 -14.58
CA THR A 193 -16.90 -3.62 -15.58
C THR A 193 -17.43 -2.28 -15.08
N THR A 194 -17.36 -1.27 -15.92
CA THR A 194 -17.88 0.06 -15.64
C THR A 194 -19.12 0.31 -16.49
N THR A 195 -20.21 0.77 -15.86
CA THR A 195 -21.46 1.11 -16.56
C THR A 195 -22.07 2.35 -15.95
N GLY A 196 -22.05 3.46 -16.69
CA GLY A 196 -22.46 4.77 -16.18
C GLY A 196 -21.60 5.16 -14.96
N ASN A 197 -22.26 5.45 -13.83
CA ASN A 197 -21.61 5.84 -12.57
C ASN A 197 -21.31 4.67 -11.62
N VAL A 198 -21.46 3.42 -12.09
CA VAL A 198 -21.30 2.22 -11.26
C VAL A 198 -20.14 1.37 -11.79
N VAL A 199 -19.28 0.95 -10.87
CA VAL A 199 -18.19 0.01 -11.12
C VAL A 199 -18.53 -1.29 -10.43
N LYS A 200 -18.46 -2.40 -11.17
CA LYS A 200 -18.68 -3.75 -10.65
C LYS A 200 -17.39 -4.55 -10.77
N LEU A 201 -17.08 -5.31 -9.74
CA LEU A 201 -16.01 -6.28 -9.71
C LEU A 201 -16.60 -7.67 -9.56
N VAL A 202 -16.11 -8.62 -10.36
CA VAL A 202 -16.30 -10.05 -10.13
C VAL A 202 -14.95 -10.62 -9.72
N VAL A 203 -14.84 -11.04 -8.46
CA VAL A 203 -13.62 -11.61 -7.90
C VAL A 203 -13.77 -13.12 -7.82
N ARG A 204 -12.82 -13.85 -8.42
CA ARG A 204 -12.72 -15.31 -8.32
C ARG A 204 -11.49 -15.63 -7.49
N ALA A 205 -11.68 -16.35 -6.39
CA ALA A 205 -10.61 -16.71 -5.48
C ALA A 205 -10.60 -18.22 -5.23
N GLY A 206 -9.44 -18.85 -5.42
CA GLY A 206 -9.18 -20.22 -4.97
C GLY A 206 -9.03 -20.30 -3.44
N ALA A 207 -8.59 -21.46 -2.93
CA ALA A 207 -8.31 -21.62 -1.51
C ALA A 207 -7.14 -20.73 -1.07
N LEU A 208 -7.34 -19.90 -0.02
CA LEU A 208 -6.41 -18.85 0.42
C LEU A 208 -5.57 -19.21 1.67
N SER A 209 -5.68 -20.43 2.19
CA SER A 209 -4.83 -20.96 3.28
C SER A 209 -4.60 -20.02 4.47
N GLY A 210 -5.65 -19.30 4.93
CA GLY A 210 -5.56 -18.38 6.07
C GLY A 210 -4.90 -17.04 5.78
N VAL A 211 -4.50 -16.77 4.54
CA VAL A 211 -3.99 -15.46 4.12
C VAL A 211 -5.14 -14.47 4.04
N LYS A 212 -5.02 -13.33 4.74
CA LYS A 212 -5.95 -12.22 4.58
C LYS A 212 -5.66 -11.54 3.24
N VAL A 213 -6.63 -11.64 2.33
CA VAL A 213 -6.60 -10.94 1.04
C VAL A 213 -7.64 -9.84 1.01
N VAL A 214 -7.27 -8.71 0.41
CA VAL A 214 -8.17 -7.61 0.13
C VAL A 214 -8.15 -7.27 -1.35
N VAL A 215 -9.28 -6.78 -1.86
CA VAL A 215 -9.34 -6.04 -3.12
C VAL A 215 -9.76 -4.62 -2.78
N GLN A 216 -8.92 -3.65 -3.13
CA GLN A 216 -9.26 -2.24 -3.04
C GLN A 216 -9.83 -1.78 -4.38
N LEU A 217 -10.99 -1.11 -4.34
CA LEU A 217 -11.61 -0.45 -5.48
C LEU A 217 -11.50 1.05 -5.28
N ASP A 218 -10.85 1.73 -6.22
CA ASP A 218 -10.68 3.17 -6.25
C ASP A 218 -11.62 3.75 -7.31
N VAL A 219 -12.49 4.69 -6.94
CA VAL A 219 -13.33 5.43 -7.88
C VAL A 219 -13.04 6.93 -7.81
N GLU A 220 -12.83 7.55 -8.96
CA GLU A 220 -12.60 8.99 -9.10
C GLU A 220 -13.87 9.66 -9.62
N CYS A 221 -14.39 10.64 -8.87
CA CYS A 221 -15.68 11.27 -9.13
C CYS A 221 -15.56 12.79 -9.16
N ALA A 222 -16.10 13.43 -10.20
CA ALA A 222 -16.13 14.88 -10.38
C ALA A 222 -17.52 15.42 -10.75
#